data_AF-A0A5T5JWA9-F1
#
_entry.id   AF-A0A5T5JWA9-F1
#
_cell.length_a   1.000
_cell.length_b   1.000
_cell.length_c   1.000
_cell.angle_alpha   90.00
_cell.angle_beta   90.00
_cell.angle_gamma   90.00
#
_symmetry.space_group_name_H-M   'P 1'
#
loop_
_entity.id
_entity.type
_entity.pdbx_description
1 polymer ?
#
loop_
_entity_poly.entity_id
_entity_poly.type
_entity_poly.pdbx_seq_one_letter_code
_entity_poly.pdbx_strand_id
1 'polypeptide(L)'
;GITDFSIPITKALTILNRLDPAIRNIQEAMHWIHTESGFECSPQGANKGHLFPTIQLDDGTERQINCEFHMKINASNLADNLKHHSRIYFGLMPVGQCKHTYLLHCGEHL
;
A
#
# COMPACT_ATOMS: atom_id res chain seq x y z
N GLY A 1 -15.18 -15.47 -2.11
CA GLY A 1 -15.03 -16.09 -3.44
C GLY A 1 -14.09 -15.24 -4.28
N ILE A 2 -13.65 -15.73 -5.44
CA ILE A 2 -12.72 -15.04 -6.36
C ILE A 2 -13.14 -13.58 -6.64
N THR A 3 -14.44 -13.31 -6.76
CA THR A 3 -14.99 -11.96 -6.97
C THR A 3 -14.75 -10.98 -5.82
N ASP A 4 -14.80 -11.44 -4.57
CA ASP A 4 -14.67 -10.58 -3.38
C ASP A 4 -13.20 -10.30 -3.02
N PHE A 5 -12.27 -10.98 -3.68
CA PHE A 5 -10.83 -10.89 -3.44
C PHE A 5 -10.10 -10.34 -4.67
N SER A 6 -10.22 -11.01 -5.81
CA SER A 6 -9.45 -10.69 -7.01
C SER A 6 -9.83 -9.35 -7.61
N ILE A 7 -11.13 -9.01 -7.68
CA ILE A 7 -11.56 -7.73 -8.28
C ILE A 7 -11.04 -6.55 -7.43
N PRO A 8 -11.27 -6.50 -6.11
CA PRO A 8 -10.79 -5.40 -5.29
C PRO A 8 -9.26 -5.27 -5.29
N ILE A 9 -8.51 -6.38 -5.20
CA ILE A 9 -7.05 -6.37 -5.23
C ILE A 9 -6.53 -5.89 -6.58
N THR A 10 -7.03 -6.43 -7.70
CA THR A 10 -6.58 -5.98 -9.01
C THR A 10 -6.86 -4.50 -9.23
N LYS A 11 -8.00 -3.98 -8.74
CA LYS A 11 -8.28 -2.55 -8.75
C LYS A 11 -7.26 -1.77 -7.93
N ALA A 12 -7.01 -2.17 -6.68
CA ALA A 12 -6.03 -1.53 -5.80
C ALA A 12 -4.64 -1.49 -6.44
N LEU A 13 -4.14 -2.62 -6.93
CA LEU A 13 -2.83 -2.72 -7.60
C LEU A 13 -2.77 -1.84 -8.87
N THR A 14 -3.85 -1.79 -9.66
CA THR A 14 -3.92 -0.93 -10.85
C THR A 14 -3.82 0.55 -10.48
N ILE A 15 -4.51 0.99 -9.42
CA ILE A 15 -4.45 2.37 -8.93
C ILE A 15 -3.06 2.70 -8.38
N LEU A 16 -2.47 1.80 -7.58
CA LEU A 16 -1.12 1.97 -7.03
C LEU A 16 -0.04 2.07 -8.12
N ASN A 17 -0.23 1.38 -9.25
CA ASN A 17 0.67 1.48 -10.41
C ASN A 17 0.51 2.78 -11.20
N ARG A 18 -0.58 3.54 -10.97
CA ARG A 18 -0.88 4.83 -11.62
C ARG A 18 -0.69 6.01 -10.68
N LEU A 19 -0.20 5.78 -9.46
CA LEU A 19 -0.02 6.82 -8.46
C LEU A 19 0.83 7.95 -9.04
N ASP A 20 0.32 9.18 -8.96
CA ASP A 20 0.97 10.34 -9.53
C ASP A 20 2.35 10.56 -8.85
N PRO A 21 3.46 10.51 -9.61
CA PRO A 21 4.79 10.70 -9.06
C PRO A 21 5.01 12.12 -8.51
N ALA A 22 4.16 13.10 -8.89
CA ALA A 22 4.23 14.47 -8.40
C ALA A 22 3.70 14.64 -6.97
N ILE A 23 2.88 13.72 -6.45
CA ILE A 23 2.32 13.81 -5.09
C ILE A 23 3.46 13.79 -4.08
N ARG A 24 3.54 14.80 -3.20
CA ARG A 24 4.69 14.97 -2.29
C ARG A 24 4.38 14.61 -0.83
N ASN A 25 3.13 14.73 -0.40
CA ASN A 25 2.75 14.44 0.98
C ASN A 25 1.82 13.22 1.09
N ILE A 26 1.80 12.64 2.28
CA ILE A 26 1.09 11.40 2.59
C ILE A 26 -0.43 11.61 2.51
N GLN A 27 -0.94 12.76 2.96
CA GLN A 27 -2.36 13.07 2.98
C GLN A 27 -2.96 13.16 1.57
N GLU A 28 -2.27 13.82 0.64
CA GLU A 28 -2.64 13.88 -0.77
C GLU A 28 -2.58 12.50 -1.42
N ALA A 29 -1.54 11.70 -1.13
CA ALA A 29 -1.44 10.34 -1.65
C ALA A 29 -2.63 9.49 -1.18
N MET A 30 -2.95 9.53 0.12
CA MET A 30 -4.09 8.81 0.68
C MET A 30 -5.42 9.28 0.10
N HIS A 31 -5.61 10.59 -0.06
CA HIS A 31 -6.83 11.16 -0.63
C HIS A 31 -6.99 10.77 -2.11
N TRP A 32 -5.92 10.82 -2.88
CA TRP A 32 -5.91 10.41 -4.29
C TRP A 32 -6.24 8.92 -4.42
N ILE A 33 -5.57 8.07 -3.63
CA ILE A 33 -5.83 6.62 -3.59
C ILE A 33 -7.29 6.35 -3.24
N HIS A 34 -7.83 7.03 -2.22
CA HIS A 34 -9.21 6.86 -1.81
C HIS A 34 -10.19 7.25 -2.93
N THR A 35 -9.95 8.39 -3.58
CA THR A 35 -10.77 8.91 -4.68
C THR A 35 -10.79 7.97 -5.87
N GLU A 36 -9.63 7.43 -6.26
CA GLU A 36 -9.48 6.60 -7.45
C GLU A 36 -9.88 5.13 -7.23
N SER A 37 -9.66 4.60 -6.03
CA SER A 37 -9.91 3.17 -5.73
C SER A 37 -11.23 2.91 -5.02
N GLY A 38 -11.76 3.90 -4.30
CA GLY A 38 -12.88 3.74 -3.36
C GLY A 38 -12.51 3.04 -2.06
N PHE A 39 -11.24 2.66 -1.86
CA PHE A 39 -10.77 2.01 -0.63
C PHE A 39 -10.30 3.04 0.40
N GLU A 40 -10.50 2.74 1.68
CA GLU A 40 -9.92 3.55 2.75
C GLU A 40 -8.40 3.38 2.73
N CYS A 41 -7.66 4.50 2.79
CA CYS A 41 -6.21 4.49 2.93
C CYS A 41 -5.84 5.30 4.17
N SER A 42 -5.08 4.67 5.07
CA SER A 42 -4.63 5.27 6.33
C SER A 42 -3.11 5.20 6.43
N PRO A 43 -2.46 6.14 7.14
CA PRO A 43 -1.04 6.05 7.38
C PRO A 43 -0.77 5.03 8.50
N GLN A 44 0.50 4.66 8.65
CA GLN A 44 0.98 3.96 9.81
C GLN A 44 0.72 4.79 11.07
N GLY A 45 0.05 4.18 12.06
CA GLY A 45 -0.24 4.84 13.34
C GLY A 45 0.99 4.91 14.25
N ALA A 46 1.51 3.76 14.66
CA ALA A 46 2.71 3.64 15.50
C ALA A 46 3.90 3.14 14.69
N ASN A 47 5.11 3.59 15.04
CA ASN A 47 6.34 3.11 14.43
C ASN A 47 6.55 1.61 14.79
N LYS A 48 6.36 0.73 13.80
CA LYS A 48 6.47 -0.73 13.89
C LYS A 48 7.62 -1.17 12.99
N GLY A 49 8.65 -1.79 13.56
CA GLY A 49 9.87 -2.15 12.82
C GLY A 49 9.65 -3.06 11.60
N HIS A 50 8.62 -3.92 11.63
CA HIS A 50 8.31 -4.81 10.49
C HIS A 50 7.76 -4.08 9.26
N LEU A 51 7.43 -2.79 9.36
CA LEU A 51 7.00 -1.96 8.23
C LEU A 51 8.18 -1.29 7.50
N PHE A 52 9.42 -1.60 7.90
CA PHE A 52 10.65 -1.06 7.31
C PHE A 52 11.50 -2.16 6.66
N PRO A 53 11.00 -2.87 5.63
CA PRO A 53 11.79 -3.86 4.93
C PRO A 53 13.04 -3.24 4.30
N THR A 54 14.15 -3.98 4.35
CA THR A 54 15.34 -3.71 3.53
C THR A 54 15.21 -4.48 2.23
N ILE A 55 15.37 -3.79 1.10
CA ILE A 55 15.37 -4.39 -0.22
C ILE A 55 16.73 -4.20 -0.89
N GLN A 56 17.10 -5.13 -1.75
CA GLN A 56 18.23 -4.99 -2.66
C GLN A 56 17.74 -4.45 -4.00
N LEU A 57 18.39 -3.40 -4.49
CA LEU A 57 18.16 -2.82 -5.80
C LEU A 57 19.05 -3.50 -6.85
N ASP A 58 18.70 -3.35 -8.13
CA ASP A 58 19.43 -3.97 -9.25
C ASP A 58 20.89 -3.52 -9.35
N ASP A 59 21.24 -2.36 -8.78
CA ASP A 59 22.61 -1.84 -8.71
C ASP A 59 23.42 -2.42 -7.53
N GLY A 60 22.85 -3.35 -6.77
CA GLY A 60 23.47 -4.00 -5.61
C GLY A 60 23.39 -3.19 -4.32
N THR A 61 22.72 -2.02 -4.32
CA THR A 61 22.54 -1.23 -3.10
C THR A 61 21.38 -1.75 -2.26
N GLU A 62 21.54 -1.65 -0.94
CA GLU A 62 20.47 -1.93 0.01
C GLU A 62 19.75 -0.64 0.40
N ARG A 63 18.42 -0.69 0.39
CA ARG A 63 17.58 0.43 0.80
C ARG A 63 16.47 -0.03 1.72
N GLN A 64 16.35 0.65 2.86
CA GLN A 64 15.20 0.49 3.72
C GLN A 64 14.04 1.33 3.20
N ILE A 65 12.87 0.72 3.06
CA ILE A 65 11.65 1.39 2.60
C ILE A 65 10.68 1.52 3.77
N ASN A 66 10.15 2.71 4.00
CA ASN A 66 9.04 2.91 4.92
C ASN A 66 7.71 2.54 4.24
N CYS A 67 7.08 1.44 4.66
CA CYS A 67 5.77 1.01 4.17
C CYS A 67 4.64 1.61 5.00
N GLU A 68 4.54 2.94 4.93
CA GLU A 68 3.66 3.75 5.78
C GLU A 68 2.19 3.77 5.37
N PHE A 69 1.83 3.23 4.20
CA PHE A 69 0.46 3.27 3.71
C PHE A 69 -0.25 1.94 3.92
N HIS A 70 -1.46 2.01 4.49
CA HIS A 70 -2.33 0.87 4.71
C HIS A 70 -3.65 1.09 3.95
N MET A 71 -3.86 0.33 2.89
CA MET A 71 -5.13 0.33 2.15
C MET A 71 -6.03 -0.79 2.67
N LYS A 72 -7.27 -0.46 3.04
CA LYS A 72 -8.28 -1.43 3.44
C LYS A 72 -9.15 -1.79 2.26
N ILE A 73 -9.00 -3.01 1.77
CA ILE A 73 -9.77 -3.53 0.63
C ILE A 73 -11.21 -3.86 1.05
N ASN A 74 -11.44 -4.07 2.35
CA ASN A 74 -12.75 -4.33 2.91
C ASN A 74 -13.07 -3.25 3.95
N ALA A 75 -14.21 -2.57 3.80
CA ALA A 75 -14.57 -1.40 4.60
C ALA A 75 -14.95 -1.70 6.06
N SER A 76 -15.04 -2.98 6.44
CA SER A 76 -15.51 -3.38 7.76
C SER A 76 -14.35 -3.85 8.65
N ASN A 77 -14.07 -3.09 9.71
CA ASN A 77 -13.12 -3.48 10.77
C ASN A 77 -13.54 -4.79 11.46
N LEU A 78 -14.84 -5.14 11.46
CA LEU A 78 -15.34 -6.44 11.96
C LEU A 78 -14.83 -7.62 11.11
N ALA A 79 -14.48 -7.38 9.85
CA ALA A 79 -13.96 -8.38 8.94
C ALA A 79 -12.42 -8.49 8.96
N ASP A 80 -11.71 -7.61 9.66
CA ASP A 80 -10.23 -7.60 9.71
C ASP A 80 -9.68 -8.92 10.29
N ASN A 81 -10.39 -9.52 11.23
CA ASN A 81 -10.03 -10.80 11.86
C ASN A 81 -10.74 -12.02 11.23
N LEU A 82 -11.68 -11.79 10.30
CA LEU A 82 -12.49 -12.86 9.69
C LEU A 82 -12.07 -13.18 8.27
N LYS A 83 -11.34 -12.29 7.60
CA LYS A 83 -10.87 -12.48 6.22
C LYS A 83 -9.36 -12.27 6.16
N HIS A 84 -8.64 -13.29 5.70
CA HIS A 84 -7.18 -13.28 5.50
C HIS A 84 -6.68 -12.26 4.45
N HIS A 85 -7.57 -11.46 3.84
CA HIS A 85 -7.26 -10.55 2.75
C HIS A 85 -8.03 -9.25 2.91
N SER A 86 -7.62 -8.46 3.90
CA SER A 86 -8.27 -7.20 4.27
C SER A 86 -7.43 -5.98 3.93
N ARG A 87 -6.09 -6.13 3.82
CA ARG A 87 -5.18 -4.99 3.74
C ARG A 87 -4.04 -5.15 2.74
N ILE A 88 -3.66 -4.04 2.13
CA ILE A 88 -2.39 -3.88 1.39
C ILE A 88 -1.52 -2.90 2.17
N TYR A 89 -0.29 -3.32 2.44
CA TYR A 89 0.78 -2.52 3.04
C TYR A 89 1.78 -2.16 1.97
N PHE A 90 2.08 -0.87 1.84
CA PHE A 90 2.99 -0.39 0.81
C PHE A 90 3.71 0.89 1.22
N GLY A 91 4.84 1.12 0.58
CA GLY A 91 5.63 2.33 0.69
C GLY A 91 5.84 2.99 -0.68
N LEU A 92 6.25 4.24 -0.67
CA LEU A 92 6.63 4.97 -1.88
C LEU A 92 8.14 5.18 -1.89
N MET A 93 8.80 4.74 -2.94
CA MET A 93 10.24 4.88 -3.12
C MET A 93 10.53 5.75 -4.35
N PRO A 94 11.24 6.88 -4.21
CA PRO A 94 11.71 7.63 -5.36
C PRO A 94 12.88 6.90 -6.03
N VAL A 95 12.79 6.71 -7.34
CA VAL A 95 13.84 6.18 -8.22
C VAL A 95 13.99 7.15 -9.39
N GLY A 96 15.10 7.90 -9.41
CA GLY A 96 15.29 8.98 -10.38
C GLY A 96 14.22 10.07 -10.25
N GLN A 97 13.51 10.35 -11.35
CA GLN A 97 12.39 11.31 -11.40
C GLN A 97 11.01 10.64 -11.19
N CYS A 98 10.99 9.32 -10.95
CA CYS A 98 9.75 8.56 -10.78
C CYS A 98 9.56 8.13 -9.32
N LYS A 99 8.31 7.99 -8.91
CA LYS A 99 7.93 7.40 -7.62
C LYS A 99 7.36 6.02 -7.88
N HIS A 100 7.96 5.01 -7.26
CA HIS A 100 7.52 3.63 -7.36
C HIS A 100 6.79 3.22 -6.09
N THR A 101 5.70 2.48 -6.27
CA THR A 101 5.00 1.84 -5.17
C THR A 101 5.66 0.50 -4.86
N TYR A 102 6.08 0.30 -3.61
CA TYR A 102 6.63 -0.96 -3.12
C TYR A 102 5.62 -1.66 -2.22
N LEU A 103 5.19 -2.86 -2.61
CA LEU A 103 4.24 -3.67 -1.86
C LEU A 103 4.98 -4.53 -0.84
N LEU A 104 4.69 -4.35 0.44
CA LEU A 104 5.23 -5.19 1.52
C LEU A 104 4.37 -6.43 1.74
N HIS A 105 3.06 -6.26 1.82
CA HIS A 105 2.13 -7.34 2.16
C HIS A 105 0.75 -7.08 1.58
N CYS A 106 0.08 -8.16 1.15
CA CYS A 106 -1.32 -8.15 0.73
C CYS A 106 -2.02 -9.33 1.39
N GLY A 107 -2.81 -9.07 2.42
CA GLY A 107 -3.37 -10.13 3.23
C GLY A 107 -4.04 -9.62 4.49
N GLU A 108 -3.83 -10.35 5.58
CA GLU A 108 -4.33 -10.02 6.90
C GLU A 108 -3.61 -8.81 7.50
N HIS A 109 -4.18 -8.28 8.58
CA HIS A 109 -3.60 -7.16 9.30
C HIS A 109 -2.31 -7.56 10.04
N LEU A 110 -1.23 -6.81 9.77
CA LEU A 110 0.08 -6.80 10.46
C LEU A 110 0.13 -5.82 11.65
#